data_AF-A0A7X6MKG8-F1
#
_entry.id   AF-A0A7X6MKG8-F1
#
_cell.length_a   1.000
_cell.length_b   1.000
_cell.length_c   1.000
_cell.angle_alpha   90.00
_cell.angle_beta   90.00
_cell.angle_gamma   90.00
#
_symmetry.space_group_name_H-M   'P 1'
#
loop_
_entity.id
_entity.type
_entity.pdbx_description
1 polymer ?
#
loop_
_entity_poly.entity_id
_entity_poly.type
_entity_poly.pdbx_seq_one_letter_code
_entity_poly.pdbx_strand_id
1 'polypeptide(L)'
;MMDKETVHQEVVRFAESIMEPEDVSGKIEFGDLDSFSFVQLVLHVEDKFGIVLLERMLEFNGFSFDELSVFVCSIAAEQDMETVSGE
;
A
#
# COMPACT_ATOMS: atom_id res chain seq x y z
N MET A 1 8.79 11.12 8.97
CA MET A 1 8.30 9.76 9.22
C MET A 1 6.85 9.70 8.78
N MET A 2 6.55 8.78 7.86
CA MET A 2 5.22 8.58 7.31
C MET A 2 4.26 8.06 8.39
N ASP A 3 3.04 8.60 8.44
CA ASP A 3 2.02 8.18 9.39
C ASP A 3 1.22 6.98 8.87
N LYS A 4 1.11 5.93 9.68
CA LYS A 4 0.45 4.68 9.30
C LYS A 4 -1.05 4.83 9.10
N GLU A 5 -1.72 5.72 9.84
CA GLU A 5 -3.15 5.97 9.68
C GLU A 5 -3.44 6.61 8.31
N THR A 6 -2.61 7.56 7.90
CA THR A 6 -2.67 8.22 6.60
C THR A 6 -2.47 7.21 5.46
N VAL A 7 -1.47 6.33 5.57
CA VAL A 7 -1.24 5.27 4.58
C VAL A 7 -2.44 4.33 4.51
N HIS A 8 -2.94 3.89 5.66
CA HIS A 8 -4.07 2.97 5.72
C HIS A 8 -5.34 3.55 5.11
N GLN A 9 -5.66 4.82 5.41
CA GLN A 9 -6.81 5.50 4.82
C GLN A 9 -6.68 5.60 3.31
N GLU A 10 -5.49 5.91 2.79
CA GLU A 10 -5.28 6.01 1.35
C GLU A 10 -5.35 4.65 0.66
N VAL A 11 -4.77 3.60 1.26
CA VAL A 11 -4.84 2.21 0.78
C VAL A 11 -6.30 1.77 0.64
N VAL A 12 -7.09 1.92 1.72
CA VAL A 12 -8.50 1.51 1.72
C VAL A 12 -9.30 2.35 0.73
N ARG A 13 -9.14 3.67 0.75
CA ARG A 13 -9.84 4.58 -0.17
C ARG A 13 -9.57 4.25 -1.64
N PHE A 14 -8.32 3.98 -1.99
CA PHE A 14 -7.98 3.66 -3.37
C PHE A 14 -8.52 2.29 -3.77
N ALA A 15 -8.40 1.29 -2.88
CA ALA A 15 -8.97 -0.03 -3.10
C ALA A 15 -10.50 0.04 -3.32
N GLU A 16 -11.22 0.85 -2.54
CA GLU A 16 -12.65 1.13 -2.76
C GLU A 16 -12.93 1.83 -4.10
N SER A 17 -12.00 2.63 -4.61
CA SER A 17 -12.20 3.41 -5.85
C SER A 17 -12.02 2.59 -7.13
N ILE A 18 -11.25 1.49 -7.06
CA ILE A 18 -10.97 0.62 -8.22
C ILE A 18 -11.91 -0.59 -8.29
N MET A 19 -12.65 -0.88 -7.22
CA MET A 19 -13.67 -1.92 -7.22
C MET A 19 -14.98 -1.42 -7.83
N GLU A 20 -15.69 -2.29 -8.54
CA GLU A 20 -16.98 -1.95 -9.11
C GLU A 20 -18.03 -1.84 -7.98
N PRO A 21 -18.96 -0.87 -8.05
CA PRO A 21 -19.97 -0.68 -7.00
C PRO A 21 -20.90 -1.90 -6.82
N GLU A 22 -20.92 -2.83 -7.76
CA GLU A 22 -21.69 -4.07 -7.71
C GLU A 22 -20.99 -5.15 -6.84
N ASP A 23 -19.66 -5.08 -6.71
CA ASP A 23 -18.85 -6.02 -5.92
C ASP A 23 -18.78 -5.62 -4.45
N VAL A 24 -19.10 -4.36 -4.12
CA VAL A 24 -18.95 -3.81 -2.77
C VAL A 24 -20.26 -3.93 -2.00
N SER A 25 -20.49 -5.11 -1.40
CA SER A 25 -21.57 -5.31 -0.41
C SER A 25 -21.10 -5.05 1.05
N GLY A 26 -20.25 -4.04 1.28
CA GLY A 26 -19.72 -3.76 2.61
C GLY A 26 -18.41 -2.98 2.61
N LYS A 27 -17.64 -3.10 3.69
CA LYS A 27 -16.24 -2.65 3.69
C LYS A 27 -15.43 -3.64 2.86
N ILE A 28 -14.63 -3.13 1.94
CA ILE A 28 -13.69 -3.97 1.17
C ILE A 28 -12.67 -4.62 2.11
N GLU A 29 -12.40 -5.90 1.86
CA GLU A 29 -11.33 -6.64 2.51
C GLU A 29 -10.16 -6.86 1.55
N PHE A 30 -8.97 -7.11 2.09
CA PHE A 30 -7.76 -7.29 1.29
C PHE A 30 -7.88 -8.47 0.32
N GLY A 31 -8.60 -9.53 0.72
CA GLY A 31 -8.84 -10.71 -0.11
C GLY A 31 -9.82 -10.50 -1.26
N ASP A 32 -10.53 -9.37 -1.31
CA ASP A 32 -11.45 -9.05 -2.41
C ASP A 32 -10.71 -8.56 -3.65
N LEU A 33 -9.45 -8.12 -3.50
CA LEU A 33 -8.64 -7.64 -4.61
C LEU A 33 -8.13 -8.81 -5.45
N ASP A 34 -8.45 -8.79 -6.74
CA ASP A 34 -7.74 -9.63 -7.70
C ASP A 34 -6.28 -9.18 -7.86
N SER A 35 -5.47 -10.01 -8.51
CA SER A 35 -4.04 -9.73 -8.67
C SER A 35 -3.76 -8.45 -9.46
N PHE A 36 -4.66 -8.04 -10.35
CA PHE A 36 -4.49 -6.84 -11.15
C PHE A 36 -4.82 -5.57 -10.34
N SER A 37 -5.94 -5.58 -9.63
CA SER A 37 -6.37 -4.53 -8.71
C SER A 37 -5.37 -4.34 -7.57
N PHE A 38 -4.79 -5.44 -7.08
CA PHE A 38 -3.70 -5.38 -6.11
C PHE A 38 -2.46 -4.67 -6.67
N VAL A 39 -2.04 -4.99 -7.90
CA VAL A 39 -0.91 -4.29 -8.54
C VAL A 39 -1.21 -2.81 -8.76
N GLN A 40 -2.44 -2.45 -9.15
CA GLN A 40 -2.86 -1.05 -9.28
C GLN A 40 -2.78 -0.31 -7.94
N LEU A 41 -3.25 -0.93 -6.86
CA LEU A 41 -3.14 -0.39 -5.50
C LEU A 41 -1.67 -0.15 -5.12
N VAL A 42 -0.80 -1.14 -5.35
CA VAL A 42 0.63 -1.02 -5.05
C VAL A 42 1.28 0.13 -5.82
N LEU A 43 1.02 0.23 -7.13
CA LEU A 43 1.53 1.31 -7.98
C LEU A 43 1.02 2.69 -7.55
N HIS A 44 -0.25 2.80 -7.15
CA HIS A 44 -0.82 4.04 -6.65
C HIS A 44 -0.14 4.48 -5.36
N VAL A 45 0.04 3.57 -4.40
CA VAL A 45 0.72 3.85 -3.13
C VAL A 45 2.18 4.25 -3.37
N GLU A 46 2.86 3.58 -4.29
CA GLU A 46 4.22 3.90 -4.72
C GLU A 46 4.34 5.36 -5.20
N ASP A 47 3.52 5.73 -6.17
CA ASP A 47 3.49 7.09 -6.74
C ASP A 47 3.08 8.14 -5.69
N LYS A 48 2.02 7.83 -4.92
CA LYS A 48 1.44 8.74 -3.94
C LYS A 48 2.43 9.15 -2.85
N PHE A 49 3.26 8.20 -2.43
CA PHE A 49 4.18 8.37 -1.30
C PHE A 49 5.64 8.51 -1.72
N GLY A 50 5.97 8.39 -3.01
CA GLY A 50 7.32 8.55 -3.52
C GLY A 50 8.31 7.52 -2.99
N ILE A 51 7.85 6.27 -2.85
CA ILE A 51 8.64 5.15 -2.34
C ILE A 51 8.94 4.14 -3.46
N VAL A 52 9.82 3.17 -3.22
CA VAL A 52 9.99 2.00 -4.10
C VAL A 52 9.27 0.82 -3.46
N LEU A 53 8.05 0.53 -3.88
CA LEU A 53 7.17 -0.44 -3.22
C LEU A 53 6.98 -1.73 -4.04
N LEU A 54 6.70 -1.61 -5.34
CA LEU A 54 6.35 -2.75 -6.18
C LEU A 54 7.43 -3.83 -6.17
N GLU A 55 8.69 -3.42 -6.30
CA GLU A 55 9.83 -4.35 -6.27
C GLU A 55 10.02 -5.02 -4.90
N ARG A 56 9.62 -4.33 -3.82
CA ARG A 56 9.71 -4.82 -2.44
C ARG A 56 8.55 -5.76 -2.08
N MET A 57 7.48 -5.82 -2.87
CA MET A 57 6.31 -6.67 -2.58
C MET A 57 6.63 -8.17 -2.54
N LEU A 58 7.77 -8.61 -3.07
CA LEU A 58 8.27 -9.99 -2.92
C LEU A 58 8.58 -10.35 -1.45
N GLU A 59 8.80 -9.36 -0.59
CA GLU A 59 9.09 -9.52 0.83
C GLU A 59 7.81 -9.45 1.69
N PHE A 60 6.69 -9.00 1.11
CA PHE A 60 5.42 -8.86 1.80
C PHE A 60 4.71 -10.21 1.93
N ASN A 61 4.34 -10.57 3.16
CA ASN A 61 3.65 -11.82 3.49
C ASN A 61 2.34 -11.59 4.28
N GLY A 62 1.85 -10.35 4.32
CA GLY A 62 0.61 -10.00 5.04
C GLY A 62 -0.64 -10.29 4.22
N PHE A 63 -1.80 -10.26 4.88
CA PHE A 63 -3.11 -10.58 4.30
C PHE A 63 -4.16 -9.51 4.60
N SER A 64 -3.75 -8.34 5.05
CA SER A 64 -4.64 -7.24 5.41
C SER A 64 -4.11 -5.88 4.97
N PHE A 65 -5.02 -4.93 4.77
CA PHE A 65 -4.65 -3.53 4.51
C PHE A 65 -3.85 -2.91 5.67
N ASP A 66 -4.07 -3.38 6.89
CA ASP A 66 -3.33 -2.94 8.07
C ASP A 66 -1.85 -3.34 7.96
N GLU A 67 -1.59 -4.61 7.68
CA GLU A 67 -0.24 -5.14 7.47
C GLU A 67 0.45 -4.50 6.27
N LEU A 68 -0.27 -4.30 5.16
CA LEU A 68 0.26 -3.57 4.00
C LEU A 68 0.68 -2.15 4.39
N SER A 69 -0.11 -1.46 5.21
CA SER A 69 0.21 -0.10 5.65
C SER A 69 1.46 -0.06 6.53
N VAL A 70 1.63 -1.05 7.42
CA VAL A 70 2.84 -1.19 8.23
C VAL A 70 4.06 -1.43 7.33
N PHE A 71 3.94 -2.30 6.33
CA PHE A 71 5.00 -2.58 5.37
C PHE A 71 5.41 -1.33 4.56
N VAL A 72 4.43 -0.58 4.06
CA VAL A 72 4.67 0.70 3.37
C VAL A 72 5.44 1.68 4.26
N CYS A 73 5.05 1.81 5.53
CA CYS A 73 5.76 2.67 6.48
C CYS A 73 7.20 2.21 6.75
N SER A 74 7.48 0.90 6.79
CA SER A 74 8.86 0.41 6.96
C SER A 74 9.70 0.71 5.74
N ILE A 75 9.17 0.52 4.52
CA ILE A 75 9.88 0.87 3.28
C ILE A 75 10.20 2.37 3.23
N ALA A 76 9.23 3.22 3.56
CA ALA A 76 9.44 4.67 3.62
C ALA A 76 10.56 5.04 4.61
N ALA A 77 10.59 4.40 5.78
CA ALA A 77 11.62 4.65 6.79
C ALA A 77 13.01 4.18 6.36
N GLU A 78 13.12 3.02 5.69
CA GLU A 78 14.38 2.51 5.13
C GLU A 78 14.94 3.48 4.08
N GLN A 79 14.10 3.92 3.14
CA GLN A 79 14.49 4.83 2.06
C GLN A 79 14.98 6.19 2.58
N ASP A 80 14.30 6.76 3.58
CA ASP A 80 14.75 7.98 4.26
C ASP A 80 16.16 7.80 4.85
N MET A 81 16.47 6.63 5.45
CA MET A 81 17.79 6.36 6.05
C MET A 81 18.90 6.17 5.01
N GLU A 82 18.61 5.54 3.87
CA GLU A 82 19.56 5.36 2.77
C GLU A 82 19.94 6.70 2.13
N THR A 83 18.98 7.61 2.01
CA THR A 83 19.21 8.96 1.46
C THR A 83 20.16 9.77 2.36
N VAL A 84 20.05 9.63 3.69
CA VAL A 84 20.91 10.34 4.66
C VAL A 84 22.33 9.76 4.76
N SER A 85 22.52 8.50 4.38
CA SER A 85 23.83 7.81 4.48
C SER A 85 24.70 7.94 3.23
N GLY A 86 24.14 8.50 2.15
CA GLY A 86 24.79 8.67 0.84
C GLY A 86 25.35 10.06 0.55
N GLU A 87 25.25 11.02 1.49
CA GLU A 87 25.76 12.40 1.37
C GLU A 87 27.05 12.65 2.17
#